data_AF-A0A8T8HYK8-F1
#
_entry.id   AF-A0A8T8HYK8-F1
#
_cell.length_a   1.000
_cell.length_b   1.000
_cell.length_c   1.000
_cell.angle_alpha   90.00
_cell.angle_beta   90.00
_cell.angle_gamma   90.00
#
_symmetry.space_group_name_H-M   'P 1'
#
loop_
_entity.id
_entity.type
_entity.pdbx_description
1 polymer ?
#
loop_
_entity_poly.entity_id
_entity_poly.type
_entity_poly.pdbx_seq_one_letter_code
_entity_poly.pdbx_strand_id
1 'polypeptide(L)'
;MSAATSAEEDVAHWRTVPVRSIPGDLIVQPSVRAGAVTFQVSTTDARSGWVGLVKLHRGVTWESFRDNYRKLASTDPAAILDGSRRVQDDVTLLGGVQTKVGQPGTFVQSLAPGEYVLFDHMDFRYGVAQPRHKVLTVSGLQFGVVPAAAGTLTAKDVSGEGPRFVVTGTPTAGQPLKFVNTMAGQANEAILFSLAPEVTDADLAAWVAKFGDHGEWPTDPPPFADPEPAGLLPISPGQSVTATPPLHPGR
;
A
#
# COMPACT_ATOMS: atom_id res chain seq x y z
N MET A 1 -15.01 -16.44 36.63
CA MET A 1 -14.68 -15.33 35.71
C MET A 1 -13.19 -15.41 35.38
N SER A 2 -12.78 -16.15 34.33
CA SER A 2 -11.38 -16.14 33.83
C SER A 2 -11.21 -16.91 32.49
N ALA A 3 -12.26 -17.02 31.67
CA ALA A 3 -12.21 -17.75 30.38
C ALA A 3 -12.47 -16.86 29.15
N ALA A 4 -12.94 -15.62 29.35
CA ALA A 4 -13.19 -14.67 28.26
C ALA A 4 -11.90 -14.00 27.77
N THR A 5 -10.98 -13.67 28.69
CA THR A 5 -9.73 -12.98 28.38
C THR A 5 -8.77 -13.83 27.54
N SER A 6 -8.71 -15.14 27.79
CA SER A 6 -7.84 -16.05 27.04
C SER A 6 -8.34 -16.32 25.62
N ALA A 7 -9.65 -16.31 25.39
CA ALA A 7 -10.23 -16.55 24.07
C ALA A 7 -10.14 -15.31 23.16
N GLU A 8 -10.25 -14.09 23.70
CA GLU A 8 -10.04 -12.86 22.93
C GLU A 8 -8.56 -12.66 22.56
N GLU A 9 -7.62 -13.00 23.44
CA GLU A 9 -6.18 -12.97 23.14
C GLU A 9 -5.77 -14.02 22.08
N ASP A 10 -6.33 -15.23 22.15
CA ASP A 10 -6.08 -16.29 21.15
C ASP A 10 -6.65 -15.90 19.78
N VAL A 11 -7.85 -15.31 19.73
CA VAL A 11 -8.49 -14.85 18.50
C VAL A 11 -7.76 -13.64 17.88
N ALA A 12 -7.21 -12.75 18.69
CA ALA A 12 -6.40 -11.61 18.22
C ALA A 12 -5.05 -12.07 17.62
N HIS A 13 -4.45 -13.13 18.17
CA HIS A 13 -3.19 -13.69 17.67
C HIS A 13 -3.33 -14.31 16.27
N TRP A 14 -4.47 -14.92 15.92
CA TRP A 14 -4.64 -15.60 14.63
C TRP A 14 -5.00 -14.69 13.45
N ARG A 15 -5.20 -13.39 13.69
CA ARG A 15 -5.55 -12.40 12.64
C ARG A 15 -4.48 -11.33 12.44
N THR A 16 -3.41 -11.43 13.22
CA THR A 16 -2.20 -10.63 13.02
C THR A 16 -1.19 -11.47 12.27
N VAL A 17 -0.73 -10.98 11.13
CA VAL A 17 0.22 -11.64 10.24
C VAL A 17 1.53 -10.86 10.29
N PRO A 18 2.55 -11.32 11.02
CA PRO A 18 3.87 -10.71 10.95
C PRO A 18 4.46 -10.97 9.55
N VAL A 19 4.93 -9.90 8.92
CA VAL A 19 5.62 -9.92 7.63
C VAL A 19 6.98 -9.26 7.80
N ARG A 20 8.04 -9.99 7.48
CA ARG A 20 9.42 -9.46 7.53
C ARG A 20 10.03 -9.53 6.14
N SER A 21 10.35 -8.37 5.58
CA SER A 21 11.18 -8.28 4.38
C SER A 21 12.65 -8.34 4.78
N ILE A 22 13.34 -9.36 4.29
CA ILE A 22 14.77 -9.57 4.50
C ILE A 22 15.46 -9.63 3.13
N PRO A 23 16.79 -9.50 3.04
CA PRO A 23 17.48 -9.61 1.76
C PRO A 23 17.10 -10.91 1.04
N GLY A 24 16.45 -10.78 -0.11
CA GLY A 24 16.08 -11.91 -0.98
C GLY A 24 14.87 -12.74 -0.55
N ASP A 25 14.18 -12.44 0.57
CA ASP A 25 12.97 -13.17 0.97
C ASP A 25 11.91 -12.31 1.71
N LEU A 26 10.67 -12.80 1.73
CA LEU A 26 9.59 -12.33 2.61
C LEU A 26 9.25 -13.45 3.59
N ILE A 27 9.43 -13.23 4.89
CA ILE A 27 9.00 -14.19 5.92
C ILE A 27 7.57 -13.85 6.33
N VAL A 28 6.66 -14.80 6.12
CA VAL A 28 5.25 -14.71 6.53
C VAL A 28 4.68 -16.11 6.76
N GLN A 29 3.71 -16.23 7.66
CA GLN A 29 2.97 -17.48 7.85
C GLN A 29 2.16 -17.84 6.58
N PRO A 30 2.02 -19.14 6.24
CA PRO A 30 1.40 -19.54 4.99
C PRO A 30 -0.13 -19.41 4.97
N SER A 31 -0.77 -19.24 6.13
CA SER A 31 -2.24 -19.18 6.20
C SER A 31 -2.77 -18.27 7.31
N VAL A 32 -4.00 -17.79 7.13
CA VAL A 32 -4.74 -16.95 8.08
C VAL A 32 -6.24 -17.20 7.97
N ARG A 33 -7.00 -16.81 8.99
CA ARG A 33 -8.47 -16.82 8.94
C ARG A 33 -9.01 -15.65 8.12
N ALA A 34 -10.15 -15.87 7.46
CA ALA A 34 -10.87 -14.83 6.73
C ALA A 34 -11.43 -13.72 7.66
N GLY A 35 -11.67 -12.54 7.09
CA GLY A 35 -12.17 -11.35 7.77
C GLY A 35 -11.15 -10.21 7.82
N ALA A 36 -11.21 -9.37 8.85
CA ALA A 36 -10.26 -8.26 9.00
C ALA A 36 -8.89 -8.79 9.49
N VAL A 37 -7.89 -8.76 8.62
CA VAL A 37 -6.53 -9.27 8.88
C VAL A 37 -5.57 -8.10 8.96
N THR A 38 -4.79 -8.05 10.04
CA THR A 38 -3.75 -7.05 10.28
C THR A 38 -2.40 -7.61 9.87
N PHE A 39 -1.73 -6.98 8.91
CA PHE A 39 -0.36 -7.28 8.53
C PHE A 39 0.59 -6.35 9.27
N GLN A 40 1.53 -6.90 10.03
CA GLN A 40 2.59 -6.16 10.70
C GLN A 40 3.87 -6.27 9.88
N VAL A 41 4.20 -5.20 9.15
CA VAL A 41 5.30 -5.20 8.18
C VAL A 41 6.54 -4.56 8.81
N SER A 42 7.68 -5.21 8.62
CA SER A 42 8.99 -4.67 8.96
C SER A 42 10.02 -5.10 7.92
N THR A 43 11.14 -4.39 7.85
CA THR A 43 12.24 -4.73 6.94
C THR A 43 13.60 -4.62 7.64
N THR A 44 14.53 -5.49 7.25
CA THR A 44 15.97 -5.35 7.54
C THR A 44 16.80 -5.00 6.30
N ASP A 45 16.17 -4.89 5.14
CA ASP A 45 16.80 -4.57 3.86
C ASP A 45 16.39 -3.16 3.42
N ALA A 46 17.37 -2.26 3.33
CA ALA A 46 17.20 -0.86 2.95
C ALA A 46 16.69 -0.67 1.50
N ARG A 47 16.73 -1.70 0.66
CA ARG A 47 16.17 -1.69 -0.70
C ARG A 47 14.77 -2.29 -0.78
N SER A 48 14.07 -2.38 0.34
CA SER A 48 12.80 -3.09 0.45
C SER A 48 11.90 -2.50 1.52
N GLY A 49 10.77 -3.17 1.81
CA GLY A 49 9.84 -2.77 2.86
C GLY A 49 8.56 -2.16 2.32
N TRP A 50 8.35 -2.20 1.01
CA TRP A 50 7.10 -1.78 0.36
C TRP A 50 6.28 -3.03 0.08
N VAL A 51 5.71 -3.61 1.13
CA VAL A 51 5.01 -4.91 1.03
C VAL A 51 3.55 -4.68 0.66
N GLY A 52 3.19 -5.14 -0.54
CA GLY A 52 1.83 -5.10 -1.09
C GLY A 52 1.12 -6.45 -1.01
N LEU A 53 -0.21 -6.40 -1.08
CA LEU A 53 -1.09 -7.56 -1.15
C LEU A 53 -1.91 -7.52 -2.44
N VAL A 54 -1.99 -8.66 -3.12
CA VAL A 54 -2.78 -8.80 -4.35
C VAL A 54 -3.59 -10.10 -4.33
N LYS A 55 -4.78 -10.05 -4.95
CA LYS A 55 -5.54 -11.24 -5.33
C LYS A 55 -5.46 -11.41 -6.84
N LEU A 56 -4.84 -12.50 -7.30
CA LEU A 56 -4.82 -12.84 -8.72
C LEU A 56 -6.23 -13.26 -9.16
N HIS A 57 -6.67 -12.81 -10.34
CA HIS A 57 -7.91 -13.29 -10.94
C HIS A 57 -7.74 -14.72 -11.45
N ARG A 58 -8.87 -15.39 -11.71
CA ARG A 58 -8.88 -16.79 -12.14
C ARG A 58 -8.05 -16.96 -13.42
N GLY A 59 -7.10 -17.88 -13.39
CA GLY A 59 -6.24 -18.21 -14.53
C GLY A 59 -4.98 -17.35 -14.66
N VAL A 60 -4.81 -16.35 -13.79
CA VAL A 60 -3.59 -15.51 -13.73
C VAL A 60 -2.57 -16.18 -12.81
N THR A 61 -1.32 -16.30 -13.29
CA THR A 61 -0.20 -16.78 -12.48
C THR A 61 0.62 -15.62 -11.92
N TRP A 62 1.42 -15.89 -10.89
CA TRP A 62 2.37 -14.92 -10.36
C TRP A 62 3.35 -14.43 -11.45
N GLU A 63 3.84 -15.32 -12.30
CA GLU A 63 4.79 -14.98 -13.36
C GLU A 63 4.18 -14.01 -14.37
N SER A 64 2.93 -14.27 -14.81
CA SER A 64 2.25 -13.37 -15.73
C SER A 64 1.96 -12.02 -15.09
N PHE A 65 1.51 -11.99 -13.83
CA PHE A 65 1.35 -10.75 -13.09
C PHE A 65 2.68 -10.00 -12.96
N ARG A 66 3.75 -10.66 -12.52
CA ARG A 66 5.09 -10.08 -12.37
C ARG A 66 5.57 -9.44 -13.66
N ASP A 67 5.43 -10.14 -14.78
CA ASP A 67 5.93 -9.66 -16.07
C ASP A 67 5.11 -8.46 -16.57
N ASN A 68 3.79 -8.42 -16.32
CA ASN A 68 2.95 -7.26 -16.60
C ASN A 68 3.25 -6.08 -15.66
N TYR A 69 3.46 -6.35 -14.37
CA TYR A 69 3.75 -5.32 -13.37
C TYR A 69 5.10 -4.63 -13.61
N ARG A 70 6.11 -5.36 -14.09
CA ARG A 70 7.41 -4.77 -14.46
C ARG A 70 7.31 -3.68 -15.53
N LYS A 71 6.34 -3.80 -16.43
CA LYS A 71 6.16 -2.81 -17.50
C LYS A 71 5.82 -1.42 -16.95
N LEU A 72 5.27 -1.36 -15.72
CA LEU A 72 4.99 -0.10 -15.02
C LEU A 72 6.26 0.69 -14.67
N ALA A 73 7.42 0.02 -14.60
CA ALA A 73 8.73 0.65 -14.37
C ALA A 73 9.50 0.91 -15.68
N SER A 74 8.89 0.70 -16.84
CA SER A 74 9.50 0.96 -18.15
C SER A 74 9.60 2.46 -18.43
N THR A 75 10.55 2.86 -19.29
CA THR A 75 10.59 4.20 -19.88
C THR A 75 9.82 4.29 -21.21
N ASP A 76 9.33 3.16 -21.74
CA ASP A 76 8.49 3.12 -22.93
C ASP A 76 7.01 3.33 -22.55
N PRO A 77 6.36 4.42 -23.01
CA PRO A 77 4.95 4.69 -22.73
C PRO A 77 4.01 3.57 -23.19
N ALA A 78 4.31 2.89 -24.30
CA ALA A 78 3.46 1.81 -24.81
C ALA A 78 3.50 0.59 -23.87
N ALA A 79 4.68 0.24 -23.37
CA ALA A 79 4.84 -0.79 -22.35
C ALA A 79 4.11 -0.43 -21.05
N ILE A 80 4.25 0.82 -20.58
CA ILE A 80 3.55 1.28 -19.36
C ILE A 80 2.03 1.11 -19.53
N LEU A 81 1.46 1.59 -20.63
CA LEU A 81 0.02 1.49 -20.89
C LEU A 81 -0.48 0.05 -20.98
N ASP A 82 0.26 -0.84 -21.65
CA ASP A 82 -0.07 -2.27 -21.68
C ASP A 82 0.02 -2.89 -20.28
N GLY A 83 1.08 -2.60 -19.52
CA GLY A 83 1.25 -3.04 -18.14
C GLY A 83 0.11 -2.59 -17.24
N SER A 84 -0.27 -1.32 -17.29
CA SER A 84 -1.35 -0.75 -16.49
C SER A 84 -2.68 -1.43 -16.78
N ARG A 85 -3.04 -1.60 -18.06
CA ARG A 85 -4.27 -2.31 -18.46
C ARG A 85 -4.26 -3.76 -17.98
N ARG A 86 -3.16 -4.48 -18.23
CA ARG A 86 -3.04 -5.89 -17.83
C ARG A 86 -3.11 -6.08 -16.32
N VAL A 87 -2.42 -5.26 -15.55
CA VAL A 87 -2.49 -5.33 -14.08
C VAL A 87 -3.92 -5.10 -13.59
N GLN A 88 -4.67 -4.17 -14.18
CA GLN A 88 -6.08 -3.97 -13.81
C GLN A 88 -6.97 -5.16 -14.18
N ASP A 89 -6.75 -5.77 -15.34
CA ASP A 89 -7.52 -6.92 -15.81
C ASP A 89 -7.19 -8.20 -15.04
N ASP A 90 -5.92 -8.39 -14.67
CA ASP A 90 -5.37 -9.63 -14.15
C ASP A 90 -5.50 -9.76 -12.63
N VAL A 91 -5.60 -8.64 -11.90
CA VAL A 91 -5.53 -8.67 -10.44
C VAL A 91 -6.40 -7.65 -9.72
N THR A 92 -6.74 -7.95 -8.47
CA THR A 92 -7.20 -6.96 -7.50
C THR A 92 -6.05 -6.58 -6.57
N LEU A 93 -5.56 -5.35 -6.68
CA LEU A 93 -4.59 -4.75 -5.77
C LEU A 93 -5.29 -4.33 -4.48
N LEU A 94 -4.81 -4.82 -3.34
CA LEU A 94 -5.46 -4.69 -2.03
C LEU A 94 -4.68 -3.77 -1.08
N GLY A 95 -3.69 -3.05 -1.62
CA GLY A 95 -2.89 -2.09 -0.89
C GLY A 95 -1.72 -2.75 -0.21
N GLY A 96 -1.28 -2.13 0.88
CA GLY A 96 -0.08 -2.48 1.60
C GLY A 96 0.47 -1.25 2.28
N VAL A 97 1.69 -1.34 2.79
CA VAL A 97 2.33 -0.25 3.52
C VAL A 97 3.82 -0.17 3.17
N GLN A 98 4.33 1.05 3.15
CA GLN A 98 5.76 1.32 3.05
C GLN A 98 6.38 1.37 4.43
N THR A 99 7.50 0.66 4.59
CA THR A 99 8.27 0.57 5.83
C THR A 99 9.75 0.75 5.51
N LYS A 100 10.52 1.04 6.55
CA LYS A 100 11.98 1.20 6.46
C LYS A 100 12.64 0.45 7.61
N VAL A 101 13.97 0.33 7.53
CA VAL A 101 14.75 -0.29 8.61
C VAL A 101 14.53 0.51 9.90
N GLY A 102 14.08 -0.19 10.96
CA GLY A 102 13.77 0.43 12.24
C GLY A 102 12.43 1.16 12.32
N GLN A 103 11.66 1.21 11.22
CA GLN A 103 10.38 1.92 11.13
C GLN A 103 9.29 0.98 10.58
N PRO A 104 8.75 0.08 11.42
CA PRO A 104 7.70 -0.85 11.01
C PRO A 104 6.37 -0.13 10.79
N GLY A 105 5.50 -0.74 9.99
CA GLY A 105 4.16 -0.24 9.69
C GLY A 105 3.14 -1.36 9.72
N THR A 106 1.86 -1.00 9.69
CA THR A 106 0.77 -1.98 9.62
C THR A 106 -0.21 -1.65 8.53
N PHE A 107 -0.87 -2.66 7.97
CA PHE A 107 -2.09 -2.47 7.18
C PHE A 107 -3.12 -3.55 7.49
N VAL A 108 -4.39 -3.20 7.35
CA VAL A 108 -5.54 -4.05 7.62
C VAL A 108 -6.35 -4.19 6.35
N GLN A 109 -6.67 -5.43 5.99
CA GLN A 109 -7.51 -5.74 4.85
C GLN A 109 -8.61 -6.75 5.23
N SER A 110 -9.80 -6.57 4.67
CA SER A 110 -10.90 -7.53 4.80
C SER A 110 -10.78 -8.61 3.73
N LEU A 111 -10.39 -9.83 4.13
CA LEU A 111 -10.11 -10.94 3.23
C LEU A 111 -11.23 -11.97 3.22
N ALA A 112 -11.60 -12.43 2.03
CA ALA A 112 -12.43 -13.60 1.85
C ALA A 112 -11.58 -14.87 1.75
N PRO A 113 -12.14 -16.06 1.94
CA PRO A 113 -11.44 -17.29 1.66
C PRO A 113 -10.85 -17.32 0.23
N GLY A 114 -9.63 -17.83 0.10
CA GLY A 114 -8.91 -17.94 -1.16
C GLY A 114 -7.42 -17.66 -1.03
N GLU A 115 -6.73 -17.62 -2.17
CA GLU A 115 -5.30 -17.33 -2.23
C GLU A 115 -5.04 -15.86 -2.53
N TYR A 116 -3.97 -15.35 -1.92
CA TYR A 116 -3.46 -14.00 -2.05
C TYR A 116 -1.94 -14.06 -2.16
N VAL A 117 -1.33 -13.05 -2.76
CA VAL A 117 0.13 -12.94 -2.87
C VAL A 117 0.58 -11.67 -2.16
N LEU A 118 1.49 -11.84 -1.20
CA LEU A 118 2.29 -10.75 -0.64
C LEU A 118 3.55 -10.60 -1.49
N PHE A 119 3.94 -9.39 -1.82
CA PHE A 119 5.17 -9.13 -2.59
C PHE A 119 5.80 -7.80 -2.22
N ASP A 120 7.12 -7.67 -2.45
CA ASP A 120 7.83 -6.40 -2.25
C ASP A 120 7.84 -5.59 -3.55
N HIS A 121 7.21 -4.42 -3.52
CA HIS A 121 7.08 -3.53 -4.66
C HIS A 121 8.45 -2.98 -5.13
N MET A 122 9.40 -2.78 -4.21
CA MET A 122 10.69 -2.18 -4.55
C MET A 122 11.55 -3.10 -5.43
N ASP A 123 11.34 -4.41 -5.36
CA ASP A 123 12.05 -5.36 -6.22
C ASP A 123 11.74 -5.12 -7.71
N PHE A 124 10.52 -4.67 -8.04
CA PHE A 124 10.17 -4.28 -9.41
C PHE A 124 10.89 -3.00 -9.82
N ARG A 125 10.91 -2.01 -8.93
CA ARG A 125 11.58 -0.72 -9.17
C ARG A 125 13.10 -0.87 -9.36
N TYR A 126 13.72 -1.80 -8.65
CA TYR A 126 15.15 -2.11 -8.78
C TYR A 126 15.47 -3.17 -9.85
N GLY A 127 14.48 -3.63 -10.62
CA GLY A 127 14.71 -4.59 -11.71
C GLY A 127 15.15 -5.98 -11.25
N VAL A 128 14.78 -6.39 -10.04
CA VAL A 128 15.10 -7.73 -9.51
C VAL A 128 14.42 -8.79 -10.36
N ALA A 129 15.19 -9.76 -10.85
CA ALA A 129 14.73 -10.81 -11.76
C ALA A 129 13.68 -11.76 -11.14
N GLN A 130 13.70 -11.94 -9.82
CA GLN A 130 12.67 -12.66 -9.08
C GLN A 130 12.28 -11.83 -7.85
N PRO A 131 11.24 -10.99 -7.96
CA PRO A 131 10.74 -10.23 -6.83
C PRO A 131 10.29 -11.16 -5.71
N ARG A 132 10.61 -10.77 -4.48
CA ARG A 132 10.20 -11.48 -3.28
C ARG A 132 8.68 -11.53 -3.23
N HIS A 133 8.16 -12.73 -3.01
CA HIS A 133 6.73 -12.96 -2.86
C HIS A 133 6.47 -14.18 -1.99
N LYS A 134 5.29 -14.23 -1.38
CA LYS A 134 4.74 -15.42 -0.70
C LYS A 134 3.25 -15.52 -0.94
N VAL A 135 2.78 -16.76 -1.11
CA VAL A 135 1.36 -17.07 -1.17
C VAL A 135 0.81 -17.16 0.27
N LEU A 136 -0.32 -16.51 0.49
CA LEU A 136 -1.10 -16.56 1.72
C LEU A 136 -2.44 -17.24 1.44
N THR A 137 -2.70 -18.34 2.15
CA THR A 137 -4.00 -19.02 2.10
C THR A 137 -4.94 -18.45 3.16
N VAL A 138 -6.08 -17.91 2.74
CA VAL A 138 -7.13 -17.41 3.63
C VAL A 138 -8.28 -18.42 3.69
N SER A 139 -8.73 -18.78 4.89
CA SER A 139 -9.78 -19.80 5.06
C SER A 139 -10.71 -19.54 6.25
N GLY A 140 -11.81 -20.29 6.31
CA GLY A 140 -12.79 -20.18 7.40
C GLY A 140 -13.79 -19.05 7.23
N LEU A 141 -14.57 -18.80 8.28
CA LEU A 141 -15.60 -17.77 8.30
C LEU A 141 -14.99 -16.37 8.46
N GLN A 142 -15.60 -15.38 7.84
CA GLN A 142 -15.18 -13.98 7.91
C GLN A 142 -15.57 -13.36 9.24
N PHE A 143 -14.58 -12.89 9.99
CA PHE A 143 -14.78 -12.23 11.28
C PHE A 143 -13.74 -11.13 11.51
N GLY A 144 -14.05 -10.17 12.37
CA GLY A 144 -13.14 -9.09 12.78
C GLY A 144 -13.66 -7.72 12.37
N VAL A 145 -13.02 -6.70 12.93
CA VAL A 145 -13.40 -5.30 12.76
C VAL A 145 -12.18 -4.55 12.27
N VAL A 146 -12.34 -3.79 11.19
CA VAL A 146 -11.30 -2.86 10.73
C VAL A 146 -11.21 -1.72 11.75
N PRO A 147 -10.02 -1.36 12.26
CA PRO A 147 -9.87 -0.26 13.21
C PRO A 147 -10.45 1.05 12.67
N ALA A 148 -11.02 1.86 13.55
CA ALA A 148 -11.44 3.21 13.19
C ALA A 148 -10.22 4.04 12.77
N ALA A 149 -10.33 4.73 11.63
CA ALA A 149 -9.27 5.59 11.14
C ALA A 149 -9.43 7.03 11.65
N ALA A 150 -8.32 7.67 12.01
CA ALA A 150 -8.29 9.08 12.42
C ALA A 150 -8.51 10.02 11.23
N GLY A 151 -8.15 9.58 10.03
CA GLY A 151 -8.38 10.28 8.77
C GLY A 151 -8.67 9.31 7.63
N THR A 152 -9.25 9.85 6.55
CA THR A 152 -9.45 9.12 5.29
C THR A 152 -8.90 9.94 4.12
N LEU A 153 -8.07 9.30 3.31
CA LEU A 153 -7.66 9.75 1.99
C LEU A 153 -8.56 9.09 0.95
N THR A 154 -9.17 9.87 0.07
CA THR A 154 -9.97 9.35 -1.05
C THR A 154 -9.36 9.82 -2.37
N ALA A 155 -8.86 8.89 -3.17
CA ALA A 155 -8.52 9.15 -4.56
C ALA A 155 -9.79 9.13 -5.42
N LYS A 156 -10.07 10.21 -6.14
CA LYS A 156 -11.24 10.34 -7.00
C LYS A 156 -10.99 11.26 -8.19
N ASP A 157 -11.74 11.07 -9.26
CA ASP A 157 -11.82 12.05 -10.33
C ASP A 157 -12.75 13.20 -9.93
N VAL A 158 -12.30 14.43 -10.13
CA VAL A 158 -13.08 15.65 -9.94
C VAL A 158 -13.40 16.24 -11.31
N SER A 159 -14.68 16.44 -11.60
CA SER A 159 -15.13 16.98 -12.88
C SER A 159 -14.49 18.33 -13.18
N GLY A 160 -13.84 18.47 -14.34
CA GLY A 160 -13.13 19.68 -14.75
C GLY A 160 -11.73 19.85 -14.15
N GLU A 161 -11.32 18.98 -13.23
CA GLU A 161 -10.04 19.07 -12.51
C GLU A 161 -9.15 17.84 -12.69
N GLY A 162 -9.75 16.67 -12.98
CA GLY A 162 -9.05 15.40 -13.11
C GLY A 162 -8.82 14.70 -11.76
N PRO A 163 -7.81 13.82 -11.66
CA PRO A 163 -7.52 13.06 -10.44
C PRO A 163 -7.17 13.96 -9.25
N ARG A 164 -7.79 13.70 -8.10
CA ARG A 164 -7.54 14.42 -6.84
C ARG A 164 -7.54 13.47 -5.65
N PHE A 165 -6.83 13.87 -4.61
CA PHE A 165 -6.97 13.31 -3.27
C PHE A 165 -7.83 14.24 -2.41
N VAL A 166 -8.84 13.69 -1.75
CA VAL A 166 -9.63 14.41 -0.74
C VAL A 166 -9.31 13.82 0.63
N VAL A 167 -9.00 14.70 1.58
CA VAL A 167 -8.72 14.33 2.97
C VAL A 167 -9.93 14.69 3.82
N THR A 168 -10.38 13.75 4.64
CA THR A 168 -11.41 13.98 5.68
C THR A 168 -10.93 13.46 7.02
N GLY A 169 -11.37 14.07 8.11
CA GLY A 169 -10.85 13.79 9.45
C GLY A 169 -9.48 14.42 9.67
N THR A 170 -8.71 13.89 10.63
CA THR A 170 -7.39 14.42 10.99
C THR A 170 -6.39 13.27 10.99
N PRO A 171 -5.73 13.00 9.84
CA PRO A 171 -4.60 12.08 9.79
C PRO A 171 -3.62 12.41 10.92
N THR A 172 -3.34 11.42 11.77
CA THR A 172 -2.52 11.60 12.97
C THR A 172 -1.45 10.52 12.98
N ALA A 173 -0.20 10.90 13.18
CA ALA A 173 0.92 9.96 13.26
C ALA A 173 0.66 8.87 14.31
N GLY A 174 0.98 7.63 13.97
CA GLY A 174 0.74 6.46 14.83
C GLY A 174 -0.73 6.03 14.96
N GLN A 175 -1.67 6.70 14.29
CA GLN A 175 -3.07 6.31 14.22
C GLN A 175 -3.42 5.71 12.84
N PRO A 176 -4.44 4.84 12.75
CA PRO A 176 -4.84 4.28 11.47
C PRO A 176 -5.34 5.36 10.50
N LEU A 177 -4.92 5.25 9.26
CA LEU A 177 -5.30 6.06 8.11
C LEU A 177 -6.01 5.17 7.10
N LYS A 178 -7.21 5.56 6.68
CA LYS A 178 -7.93 4.85 5.62
C LYS A 178 -7.60 5.45 4.27
N PHE A 179 -7.31 4.62 3.29
CA PHE A 179 -7.22 5.02 1.88
C PHE A 179 -8.30 4.32 1.08
N VAL A 180 -9.01 5.09 0.26
CA VAL A 180 -10.10 4.63 -0.61
C VAL A 180 -9.81 5.07 -2.03
N ASN A 181 -9.94 4.16 -2.98
CA ASN A 181 -9.83 4.49 -4.40
C ASN A 181 -11.20 4.40 -5.06
N THR A 182 -11.74 5.55 -5.44
CA THR A 182 -13.01 5.65 -6.17
C THR A 182 -12.83 6.08 -7.62
N MET A 183 -11.59 6.15 -8.13
CA MET A 183 -11.32 6.44 -9.55
C MET A 183 -11.67 5.22 -10.39
N ALA A 184 -12.25 5.45 -11.57
CA ALA A 184 -12.59 4.37 -12.49
C ALA A 184 -11.36 3.98 -13.32
N GLY A 185 -11.08 2.69 -13.44
CA GLY A 185 -10.05 2.20 -14.36
C GLY A 185 -8.62 2.66 -14.03
N GLN A 186 -8.33 2.99 -12.77
CA GLN A 186 -6.99 3.35 -12.33
C GLN A 186 -6.72 2.85 -10.92
N ALA A 187 -5.71 2.00 -10.75
CA ALA A 187 -5.15 1.73 -9.44
C ALA A 187 -4.40 2.98 -8.94
N ASN A 188 -4.46 3.25 -7.64
CA ASN A 188 -3.80 4.41 -7.07
C ASN A 188 -3.15 4.07 -5.74
N GLU A 189 -2.09 4.78 -5.41
CA GLU A 189 -1.35 4.71 -4.14
C GLU A 189 -1.47 6.03 -3.39
N ALA A 190 -1.12 6.03 -2.11
CA ALA A 190 -1.08 7.24 -1.30
C ALA A 190 0.31 7.38 -0.69
N ILE A 191 1.12 8.25 -1.29
CA ILE A 191 2.48 8.55 -0.84
C ILE A 191 2.43 9.82 0.02
N LEU A 192 3.05 9.74 1.19
CA LEU A 192 3.05 10.76 2.23
C LEU A 192 4.48 11.23 2.45
N PHE A 193 4.70 12.53 2.27
CA PHE A 193 5.96 13.20 2.50
C PHE A 193 5.81 14.16 3.67
N SER A 194 6.76 14.13 4.61
CA SER A 194 6.88 15.15 5.65
C SER A 194 7.31 16.46 4.99
N LEU A 195 6.64 17.57 5.29
CA LEU A 195 7.05 18.90 4.87
C LEU A 195 8.17 19.42 5.77
N ALA A 196 9.10 20.20 5.20
CA ALA A 196 10.07 20.92 6.01
C ALA A 196 9.35 21.95 6.93
N PRO A 197 9.81 22.19 8.17
CA PRO A 197 9.08 22.99 9.16
C PRO A 197 8.70 24.40 8.71
N GLU A 198 9.52 25.00 7.85
CA GLU A 198 9.36 26.35 7.31
C GLU A 198 8.43 26.45 6.09
N VAL A 199 8.02 25.32 5.51
CA VAL A 199 7.24 25.27 4.26
C VAL A 199 5.83 25.80 4.50
N THR A 200 5.45 26.82 3.73
CA THR A 200 4.09 27.37 3.75
C THR A 200 3.19 26.67 2.73
N ASP A 201 1.88 26.88 2.85
CA ASP A 201 0.91 26.39 1.84
C ASP A 201 1.18 27.01 0.46
N ALA A 202 1.69 28.24 0.41
CA ALA A 202 2.06 28.90 -0.83
C ALA A 202 3.28 28.24 -1.48
N ASP A 203 4.28 27.84 -0.69
CA ASP A 203 5.47 27.12 -1.19
C ASP A 203 5.07 25.75 -1.74
N LEU A 204 4.20 25.02 -1.02
CA LEU A 204 3.69 23.73 -1.46
C LEU A 204 2.86 23.87 -2.74
N ALA A 205 1.95 24.83 -2.81
CA ALA A 205 1.14 25.08 -4.00
C ALA A 205 2.01 25.46 -5.21
N ALA A 206 3.01 26.32 -5.01
CA ALA A 206 3.96 26.70 -6.05
C ALA A 206 4.80 25.51 -6.53
N TRP A 207 5.18 24.59 -5.63
CA TRP A 207 5.91 23.38 -6.01
C TRP A 207 5.02 22.37 -6.75
N VAL A 208 3.80 22.12 -6.26
CA VAL A 208 2.83 21.20 -6.93
C VAL A 208 2.46 21.72 -8.33
N ALA A 209 2.33 23.03 -8.51
CA ALA A 209 2.04 23.63 -9.82
C ALA A 209 3.10 23.32 -10.89
N LYS A 210 4.34 22.96 -10.49
CA LYS A 210 5.42 22.61 -11.42
C LYS A 210 5.22 21.24 -12.09
N PHE A 211 4.39 20.36 -11.52
CA PHE A 211 4.10 19.05 -12.13
C PHE A 211 3.32 19.16 -13.44
N GLY A 212 2.61 20.27 -13.68
CA GLY A 212 1.75 20.46 -14.85
C GLY A 212 0.82 19.27 -15.13
N ASP A 213 0.56 18.99 -16.40
CA ASP A 213 -0.26 17.84 -16.85
C ASP A 213 0.58 16.65 -17.37
N HIS A 214 1.91 16.79 -17.39
CA HIS A 214 2.86 15.78 -17.89
C HIS A 214 3.35 14.78 -16.83
N GLY A 215 3.09 15.05 -15.53
CA GLY A 215 3.46 14.12 -14.44
C GLY A 215 4.96 13.97 -14.20
N GLU A 216 5.79 14.84 -14.77
CA GLU A 216 7.23 14.86 -14.54
C GLU A 216 7.53 15.46 -13.16
N TRP A 217 8.48 14.85 -12.45
CA TRP A 217 8.95 15.39 -11.18
C TRP A 217 9.71 16.70 -11.41
N PRO A 218 9.42 17.77 -10.64
CA PRO A 218 10.20 19.00 -10.70
C PRO A 218 11.70 18.72 -10.41
N THR A 219 12.59 19.41 -11.12
CA THR A 219 14.04 19.27 -10.92
C THR A 219 14.56 20.01 -9.68
N ASP A 220 13.80 20.98 -9.17
CA ASP A 220 14.13 21.69 -7.95
C ASP A 220 13.94 20.79 -6.72
N PRO A 221 14.72 20.99 -5.65
CA PRO A 221 14.52 20.25 -4.40
C PRO A 221 13.07 20.33 -3.94
N PRO A 222 12.44 19.21 -3.54
CA PRO A 222 11.09 19.24 -3.03
C PRO A 222 11.05 19.89 -1.63
N PRO A 223 9.90 20.46 -1.22
CA PRO A 223 9.74 21.08 0.09
C PRO A 223 9.55 20.03 1.21
N PHE A 224 10.29 18.92 1.15
CA PHE A 224 10.15 17.79 2.06
C PHE A 224 11.27 17.77 3.08
N ALA A 225 10.94 17.45 4.34
CA ALA A 225 11.93 17.28 5.40
C ALA A 225 12.77 16.01 5.19
N ASP A 226 12.13 14.96 4.68
CA ASP A 226 12.73 13.65 4.46
C ASP A 226 12.67 13.27 2.97
N PRO A 227 13.77 12.78 2.37
CA PRO A 227 13.77 12.37 0.96
C PRO A 227 13.01 11.06 0.72
N GLU A 228 12.81 10.27 1.76
CA GLU A 228 12.13 8.97 1.66
C GLU A 228 10.70 9.10 2.20
N PRO A 229 9.67 8.86 1.36
CA PRO A 229 8.30 8.91 1.83
C PRO A 229 7.95 7.73 2.75
N ALA A 230 6.78 7.84 3.38
CA ALA A 230 6.01 6.68 3.82
C ALA A 230 4.72 6.62 2.98
N GLY A 231 3.96 5.54 3.06
CA GLY A 231 2.75 5.49 2.25
C GLY A 231 2.02 4.18 2.28
N LEU A 232 0.90 4.19 1.56
CA LEU A 232 0.03 3.07 1.32
C LEU A 232 0.17 2.69 -0.15
N LEU A 233 0.34 1.40 -0.41
CA LEU A 233 0.62 0.87 -1.73
C LEU A 233 -0.63 0.83 -2.63
N PRO A 234 -0.47 0.60 -3.94
CA PRO A 234 -1.57 0.64 -4.88
C PRO A 234 -2.78 -0.21 -4.47
N ILE A 235 -3.99 0.36 -4.60
CA ILE A 235 -5.29 -0.31 -4.48
C ILE A 235 -6.07 -0.18 -5.78
N SER A 236 -6.75 -1.25 -6.20
CA SER A 236 -7.62 -1.24 -7.38
C SER A 236 -8.85 -0.32 -7.18
N PRO A 237 -9.51 0.12 -8.26
CA PRO A 237 -10.79 0.81 -8.19
C PRO A 237 -11.80 0.10 -7.27
N GLY A 238 -12.50 0.88 -6.44
CA GLY A 238 -13.51 0.39 -5.49
C GLY A 238 -12.93 -0.29 -4.24
N GLN A 239 -11.61 -0.40 -4.12
CA GLN A 239 -10.97 -0.98 -2.94
C GLN A 239 -10.66 0.08 -1.88
N SER A 240 -10.38 -0.39 -0.67
CA SER A 240 -9.83 0.42 0.40
C SER A 240 -8.86 -0.39 1.25
N VAL A 241 -7.98 0.31 1.96
CA VAL A 241 -7.06 -0.27 2.94
C VAL A 241 -6.97 0.67 4.14
N THR A 242 -6.81 0.13 5.35
CA THR A 242 -6.55 0.92 6.56
C THR A 242 -5.15 0.62 7.03
N ALA A 243 -4.27 1.61 7.15
CA ALA A 243 -2.88 1.39 7.49
C ALA A 243 -2.39 2.35 8.56
N THR A 244 -1.42 1.91 9.34
CA THR A 244 -0.59 2.79 10.18
C THR A 244 0.79 2.83 9.56
N PRO A 245 1.04 3.72 8.57
CA PRO A 245 2.37 3.94 8.04
C PRO A 245 3.29 4.53 9.13
N PRO A 246 4.61 4.33 9.05
CA PRO A 246 5.57 4.86 10.02
C PRO A 246 5.79 6.37 9.85
N LEU A 247 4.76 7.16 10.15
CA LEU A 247 4.81 8.61 10.09
C LEU A 247 5.33 9.19 11.40
N HIS A 248 6.04 10.31 11.30
CA HIS A 248 6.33 11.18 12.44
C HIS A 248 5.27 12.28 12.57
N PRO A 249 5.02 12.81 13.78
CA PRO A 249 4.19 13.99 13.95
C PRO A 249 4.75 15.16 13.14
N GLY A 250 3.88 15.86 12.42
CA GLY A 250 4.30 16.95 11.54
C GLY A 250 3.23 17.30 10.50
N ARG A 251 3.68 18.01 9.47
CA ARG A 251 2.88 18.34 8.28
C ARG A 251 3.34 17.50 7.10
#